data_AF-A0AAU5RWS2-F1
#
_entry.id   AF-A0AAU5RWS2-F1
#
_cell.length_a   1.000
_cell.length_b   1.000
_cell.length_c   1.000
_cell.angle_alpha   90.00
_cell.angle_beta   90.00
_cell.angle_gamma   90.00
#
_symmetry.space_group_name_H-M   'P 1'
#
loop_
_entity.id
_entity.type
_entity.pdbx_description
1 polymer ?
#
loop_
_entity_poly.entity_id
_entity_poly.type
_entity_poly.pdbx_seq_one_letter_code
_entity_poly.pdbx_strand_id
1 'polypeptide(L)'
;MSPQSGGPSYGQQTLRQIVHTSIGGSAARIRISNAFGSAPLTVSDVHVARRTSGSSVDTGTDRVVDFGGQPSVTIPAGGTAVSDSVAFTVSALSDVAVSFYLPNATGSATYHQQGTQTNYLAGGDVSGDVTLNGASTSGSYAFLTNLDVQNSAAAGAVVTLGASITDGVASAQDDNRRWPNDLAQRLSDSGRTVGVLNQGISGNKLLSDGAGQSALNRFDRDVVGQPGVRWVIFSDDPINDVGVANPPTGDQLIAALQQLISRAHQAGISFLCSTLTPFQGSGGWSQAGEDSRDAVNAFIRGAGSGCDAVVDQDAATHDPANPERYLPSYDAGDHLHPNEAGLQAIADAVDLSLFDGSGSQPSAGVVSLRSHADGDYVTAANAGAAPLIASATAIGTWEQFDELDLGGGDIALRAHANGLIVTADDAGADPLIANRTAVGGWETFQLVHNGDGSVSLLARADGDYVTAEDAGAAPLIANRTAIGPWEEFDLITS
;
A
#
# COMPACT_ATOMS: atom_id res chain seq x y z
N MET A 1 10.83 -5.27 -3.77
CA MET A 1 11.95 -4.33 -3.68
C MET A 1 11.82 -3.33 -4.79
N SER A 2 12.00 -2.05 -4.48
CA SER A 2 11.77 -0.99 -5.46
C SER A 2 13.02 -0.75 -6.31
N PRO A 3 12.93 -0.80 -7.65
CA PRO A 3 14.09 -0.56 -8.50
C PRO A 3 14.36 0.94 -8.73
N GLN A 4 15.63 1.23 -9.02
CA GLN A 4 16.16 2.46 -9.59
C GLN A 4 16.82 2.19 -10.97
N SER A 5 17.19 3.26 -11.66
CA SER A 5 17.96 3.22 -12.90
C SER A 5 19.47 3.31 -12.64
N GLY A 6 20.30 3.02 -13.65
CA GLY A 6 21.75 3.22 -13.54
C GLY A 6 22.52 2.06 -12.94
N GLY A 7 21.92 0.87 -12.88
CA GLY A 7 22.59 -0.34 -12.39
C GLY A 7 23.72 -0.82 -13.29
N PRO A 8 24.60 -1.70 -12.79
CA PRO A 8 25.69 -2.28 -13.57
C PRO A 8 25.18 -3.09 -14.76
N SER A 9 26.02 -3.26 -15.78
CA SER A 9 25.71 -4.14 -16.91
C SER A 9 26.12 -5.57 -16.62
N TYR A 10 25.30 -6.50 -17.10
CA TYR A 10 25.55 -7.94 -16.99
C TYR A 10 25.61 -8.59 -18.38
N GLY A 11 26.17 -9.80 -18.48
CA GLY A 11 26.07 -10.65 -19.66
C GLY A 11 26.90 -11.93 -19.55
N GLN A 12 26.37 -13.02 -20.09
CA GLN A 12 26.93 -14.38 -19.98
C GLN A 12 27.24 -14.80 -18.53
N GLN A 13 26.30 -14.54 -17.63
CA GLN A 13 26.44 -14.88 -16.21
C GLN A 13 25.12 -15.19 -15.53
N THR A 14 25.17 -16.04 -14.52
CA THR A 14 24.08 -16.33 -13.58
C THR A 14 24.10 -15.32 -12.44
N LEU A 15 22.92 -14.78 -12.12
CA LEU A 15 22.67 -14.06 -10.88
C LEU A 15 21.89 -14.96 -9.94
N ARG A 16 22.38 -15.16 -8.71
CA ARG A 16 21.65 -15.81 -7.61
C ARG A 16 21.40 -14.80 -6.50
N GLN A 17 20.15 -14.36 -6.40
CA GLN A 17 19.71 -13.34 -5.46
C GLN A 17 18.95 -13.98 -4.31
N ILE A 18 19.36 -13.68 -3.09
CA ILE A 18 18.75 -14.24 -1.88
C ILE A 18 17.61 -13.33 -1.46
N VAL A 19 16.41 -13.86 -1.26
CA VAL A 19 15.24 -13.12 -0.81
C VAL A 19 14.83 -13.64 0.56
N HIS A 20 14.86 -12.79 1.58
CA HIS A 20 14.29 -13.09 2.89
C HIS A 20 12.78 -12.87 2.84
N THR A 21 12.00 -13.95 2.97
CA THR A 21 10.54 -13.94 2.81
C THR A 21 9.84 -13.50 4.09
N SER A 22 8.81 -12.66 3.99
CA SER A 22 8.01 -12.25 5.15
C SER A 22 6.90 -13.25 5.51
N ILE A 23 6.34 -13.93 4.52
CA ILE A 23 5.22 -14.86 4.66
C ILE A 23 5.55 -16.23 4.05
N GLY A 24 4.99 -17.30 4.64
CA GLY A 24 5.06 -18.65 4.10
C GLY A 24 3.91 -18.97 3.14
N GLY A 25 4.04 -20.05 2.36
CA GLY A 25 3.03 -20.47 1.39
C GLY A 25 3.38 -21.76 0.66
N SER A 26 2.51 -22.17 -0.27
CA SER A 26 2.62 -23.45 -0.99
C SER A 26 3.17 -23.34 -2.42
N ALA A 27 3.18 -22.13 -2.96
CA ALA A 27 3.70 -21.86 -4.29
C ALA A 27 4.35 -20.48 -4.33
N ALA A 28 5.20 -20.26 -5.32
CA ALA A 28 5.84 -18.98 -5.55
C ALA A 28 5.84 -18.62 -7.04
N ARG A 29 6.03 -17.34 -7.34
CA ARG A 29 6.40 -16.84 -8.67
C ARG A 29 7.29 -15.63 -8.51
N ILE A 30 8.00 -15.24 -9.56
CA ILE A 30 8.89 -14.08 -9.52
C ILE A 30 8.45 -13.01 -10.50
N ARG A 31 8.82 -11.76 -10.21
CA ARG A 31 8.72 -10.64 -11.14
C ARG A 31 10.11 -10.14 -11.50
N ILE A 32 10.40 -10.15 -12.79
CA ILE A 32 11.59 -9.54 -13.37
C ILE A 32 11.19 -8.24 -14.07
N SER A 33 11.94 -7.17 -13.82
CA SER A 33 11.67 -5.84 -14.33
C SER A 33 12.83 -5.33 -15.17
N ASN A 34 12.52 -4.82 -16.36
CA ASN A 34 13.40 -4.07 -17.23
C ASN A 34 12.91 -2.61 -17.37
N ALA A 35 12.22 -2.10 -16.34
CA ALA A 35 11.54 -0.79 -16.34
C ALA A 35 12.46 0.39 -16.70
N PHE A 36 13.74 0.30 -16.35
CA PHE A 36 14.75 1.33 -16.63
C PHE A 36 15.83 0.87 -17.63
N GLY A 37 15.69 -0.32 -18.21
CA GLY A 37 16.63 -0.80 -19.21
C GLY A 37 16.42 -0.11 -20.56
N SER A 38 17.50 0.04 -21.32
CA SER A 38 17.49 0.68 -22.65
C SER A 38 17.45 -0.30 -23.82
N ALA A 39 17.51 -1.61 -23.55
CA ALA A 39 17.47 -2.69 -24.54
C ALA A 39 16.63 -3.87 -24.04
N PRO A 40 16.18 -4.79 -24.92
CA PRO A 40 15.52 -6.01 -24.50
C PRO A 40 16.40 -6.86 -23.57
N LEU A 41 15.82 -7.32 -22.47
CA LEU A 41 16.45 -8.18 -21.48
C LEU A 41 16.02 -9.62 -21.70
N THR A 42 16.95 -10.49 -22.07
CA THR A 42 16.71 -11.95 -22.10
C THR A 42 17.10 -12.55 -20.75
N VAL A 43 16.18 -13.33 -20.18
CA VAL A 43 16.39 -14.14 -18.98
C VAL A 43 16.12 -15.59 -19.34
N SER A 44 16.95 -16.52 -18.89
CA SER A 44 16.79 -17.95 -19.11
C SER A 44 17.23 -18.74 -17.88
N ASP A 45 16.91 -20.03 -17.86
CA ASP A 45 17.32 -21.00 -16.82
C ASP A 45 17.07 -20.48 -15.40
N VAL A 46 15.79 -20.26 -15.09
CA VAL A 46 15.40 -19.67 -13.81
C VAL A 46 15.09 -20.76 -12.80
N HIS A 47 15.68 -20.64 -11.62
CA HIS A 47 15.48 -21.58 -10.51
C HIS A 47 15.09 -20.85 -9.23
N VAL A 48 14.24 -21.49 -8.43
CA VAL A 48 13.99 -21.14 -7.04
C VAL A 48 14.29 -22.32 -6.14
N ALA A 49 14.98 -22.06 -5.03
CA ALA A 49 15.31 -23.09 -4.04
C ALA A 49 15.48 -22.47 -2.65
N ARG A 50 15.27 -23.26 -1.60
CA ARG A 50 15.57 -22.82 -0.23
C ARG A 50 17.08 -22.67 -0.08
N ARG A 51 17.53 -21.52 0.41
CA ARG A 51 18.94 -21.30 0.73
C ARG A 51 19.34 -22.13 1.95
N THR A 52 20.52 -22.73 1.91
CA THR A 52 21.11 -23.41 3.08
C THR A 52 22.17 -22.54 3.75
N SER A 53 23.17 -22.09 2.99
CA SER A 53 24.22 -21.17 3.48
C SER A 53 24.97 -20.56 2.31
N GLY A 54 25.36 -19.30 2.41
CA GLY A 54 26.07 -18.63 1.32
C GLY A 54 25.26 -18.67 0.02
N SER A 55 25.91 -19.08 -1.08
CA SER A 55 25.25 -19.32 -2.37
C SER A 55 24.60 -20.71 -2.49
N SER A 56 24.70 -21.56 -1.45
CA SER A 56 24.26 -22.95 -1.52
C SER A 56 22.76 -23.10 -1.31
N VAL A 57 22.15 -24.05 -2.01
CA VAL A 57 20.71 -24.34 -1.96
C VAL A 57 20.42 -25.79 -1.56
N ASP A 58 19.20 -26.03 -1.08
CA ASP A 58 18.69 -27.38 -0.82
C ASP A 58 18.14 -28.00 -2.12
N THR A 59 18.83 -29.02 -2.63
CA THR A 59 18.50 -29.69 -3.90
C THR A 59 17.13 -30.37 -3.89
N GLY A 60 16.60 -30.76 -2.73
CA GLY A 60 15.24 -31.33 -2.64
C GLY A 60 14.16 -30.28 -2.93
N THR A 61 14.49 -29.01 -2.76
CA THR A 61 13.56 -27.88 -2.93
C THR A 61 13.71 -27.16 -4.25
N ASP A 62 14.75 -27.44 -5.04
CA ASP A 62 15.00 -26.76 -6.31
C ASP A 62 13.85 -26.97 -7.30
N ARG A 63 13.39 -25.88 -7.90
CA ARG A 63 12.36 -25.87 -8.93
C ARG A 63 12.75 -24.95 -10.06
N VAL A 64 12.61 -25.44 -11.28
CA VAL A 64 12.64 -24.63 -12.50
C VAL A 64 11.41 -23.71 -12.54
N VAL A 65 11.62 -22.48 -13.00
CA VAL A 65 10.60 -21.45 -13.14
C VAL A 65 10.50 -21.04 -14.61
N ASP A 66 9.32 -21.25 -15.19
CA ASP A 66 9.03 -20.93 -16.59
C ASP A 66 8.24 -19.60 -16.72
N PHE A 67 8.16 -19.09 -17.94
CA PHE A 67 7.34 -17.95 -18.32
C PHE A 67 6.40 -18.36 -19.45
N GLY A 68 5.11 -18.57 -19.16
CA GLY A 68 4.17 -19.08 -20.15
C GLY A 68 4.55 -20.46 -20.69
N GLY A 69 5.12 -21.31 -19.82
CA GLY A 69 5.64 -22.64 -20.14
C GLY A 69 6.96 -22.64 -20.92
N GLN A 70 7.64 -21.50 -21.03
CA GLN A 70 8.95 -21.39 -21.68
C GLN A 70 10.07 -21.17 -20.65
N PRO A 71 11.24 -21.83 -20.80
CA PRO A 71 12.38 -21.68 -19.89
C PRO A 71 13.14 -20.36 -20.07
N SER A 72 12.67 -19.48 -20.94
CA SER A 72 13.26 -18.17 -21.22
C SER A 72 12.22 -17.15 -21.64
N VAL A 73 12.46 -15.90 -21.27
CA VAL A 73 11.65 -14.74 -21.63
C VAL A 73 12.54 -13.61 -22.13
N THR A 74 12.07 -12.87 -23.13
CA THR A 74 12.67 -11.58 -23.52
C THR A 74 11.73 -10.45 -23.15
N ILE A 75 12.19 -9.58 -22.24
CA ILE A 75 11.45 -8.46 -21.69
C ILE A 75 11.85 -7.20 -22.47
N PRO A 76 10.92 -6.46 -23.10
CA PRO A 76 11.27 -5.23 -23.80
C PRO A 76 11.83 -4.17 -22.84
N ALA A 77 12.55 -3.18 -23.39
CA ALA A 77 12.92 -1.98 -22.64
C ALA A 77 11.68 -1.32 -22.03
N GLY A 78 11.73 -0.94 -20.75
CA GLY A 78 10.58 -0.43 -20.01
C GLY A 78 9.56 -1.49 -19.57
N GLY A 79 9.76 -2.76 -19.93
CA GLY A 79 8.83 -3.85 -19.66
C GLY A 79 9.06 -4.57 -18.34
N THR A 80 8.13 -5.46 -18.00
CA THR A 80 8.27 -6.43 -16.90
C THR A 80 7.75 -7.79 -17.35
N ALA A 81 8.18 -8.87 -16.68
CA ALA A 81 7.61 -10.19 -16.83
C ALA A 81 7.35 -10.82 -15.45
N VAL A 82 6.25 -11.56 -15.36
CA VAL A 82 5.89 -12.37 -14.20
C VAL A 82 5.98 -13.82 -14.64
N SER A 83 6.64 -14.66 -13.84
CA SER A 83 6.77 -16.08 -14.15
C SER A 83 5.46 -16.83 -13.94
N ASP A 84 5.41 -18.05 -14.44
CA ASP A 84 4.42 -19.02 -14.03
C ASP A 84 4.56 -19.29 -12.52
N SER A 85 3.47 -19.74 -11.90
CA SER A 85 3.51 -20.17 -10.50
C SER A 85 4.07 -21.58 -10.40
N VAL A 86 5.01 -21.77 -9.49
CA VAL A 86 5.64 -23.07 -9.21
C VAL A 86 5.26 -23.58 -7.82
N ALA A 87 4.91 -24.87 -7.73
CA ALA A 87 4.69 -25.53 -6.45
C ALA A 87 6.00 -25.63 -5.67
N PHE A 88 6.11 -24.81 -4.62
CA PHE A 88 7.31 -24.58 -3.85
C PHE A 88 6.89 -24.13 -2.46
N THR A 89 7.13 -24.98 -1.46
CA THR A 89 6.78 -24.65 -0.07
C THR A 89 7.77 -23.64 0.48
N VAL A 90 7.26 -22.46 0.81
CA VAL A 90 8.02 -21.37 1.42
C VAL A 90 7.66 -21.34 2.90
N SER A 91 8.66 -21.40 3.78
CA SER A 91 8.45 -21.13 5.21
C SER A 91 8.44 -19.62 5.43
N ALA A 92 7.63 -19.12 6.36
CA ALA A 92 7.71 -17.71 6.75
C ALA A 92 9.12 -17.40 7.28
N LEU A 93 9.60 -16.18 7.06
CA LEU A 93 10.88 -15.68 7.58
C LEU A 93 12.07 -16.55 7.13
N SER A 94 12.02 -17.05 5.90
CA SER A 94 13.05 -17.93 5.34
C SER A 94 13.71 -17.35 4.09
N ASP A 95 14.95 -17.77 3.85
CA ASP A 95 15.72 -17.35 2.69
C ASP A 95 15.45 -18.25 1.47
N VAL A 96 15.02 -17.62 0.38
CA VAL A 96 14.85 -18.26 -0.93
C VAL A 96 15.92 -17.72 -1.88
N ALA A 97 16.67 -18.62 -2.51
CA ALA A 97 17.57 -18.28 -3.60
C ALA A 97 16.79 -18.27 -4.92
N VAL A 98 16.83 -17.14 -5.62
CA VAL A 98 16.33 -16.98 -6.98
C VAL A 98 17.52 -16.88 -7.92
N SER A 99 17.70 -17.87 -8.79
CA SER A 99 18.80 -17.91 -9.76
C SER A 99 18.27 -17.72 -11.17
N PHE A 100 18.98 -16.97 -12.00
CA PHE A 100 18.67 -16.88 -13.43
C PHE A 100 19.90 -16.51 -14.25
N TYR A 101 19.94 -17.00 -15.49
CA TYR A 101 20.99 -16.74 -16.45
C TYR A 101 20.65 -15.55 -17.35
N LEU A 102 21.66 -14.71 -17.58
CA LEU A 102 21.60 -13.57 -18.50
C LEU A 102 22.50 -13.87 -19.70
N PRO A 103 21.99 -14.47 -20.79
CA PRO A 103 22.80 -14.92 -21.92
C PRO A 103 23.40 -13.76 -22.73
N ASN A 104 22.73 -12.61 -22.74
CA ASN A 104 23.08 -11.45 -23.55
C ASN A 104 23.56 -10.29 -22.67
N ALA A 105 24.28 -9.34 -23.27
CA ALA A 105 24.61 -8.09 -22.61
C ALA A 105 23.32 -7.31 -22.30
N THR A 106 23.12 -6.92 -21.04
CA THR A 106 21.89 -6.27 -20.59
C THR A 106 21.87 -4.76 -20.80
N GLY A 107 23.05 -4.14 -20.97
CA GLY A 107 23.19 -2.70 -20.74
C GLY A 107 22.98 -2.36 -19.26
N SER A 108 22.77 -1.07 -18.96
CA SER A 108 22.53 -0.64 -17.56
C SER A 108 21.27 -1.30 -17.00
N ALA A 109 21.42 -1.94 -15.84
CA ALA A 109 20.34 -2.71 -15.24
C ALA A 109 19.29 -1.81 -14.56
N THR A 110 18.04 -2.27 -14.64
CA THR A 110 17.04 -1.99 -13.60
C THR A 110 17.52 -2.71 -12.35
N TYR A 111 17.77 -1.97 -11.26
CA TYR A 111 18.40 -2.56 -10.08
C TYR A 111 17.93 -1.87 -8.81
N HIS A 112 18.07 -2.53 -7.67
CA HIS A 112 17.92 -1.92 -6.37
C HIS A 112 19.31 -1.86 -5.71
N GLN A 113 19.80 -0.66 -5.43
CA GLN A 113 21.17 -0.42 -5.00
C GLN A 113 21.51 -1.02 -3.63
N GLN A 114 20.68 -0.81 -2.61
CA GLN A 114 20.99 -1.14 -1.23
C GLN A 114 20.12 -2.29 -0.70
N GLY A 115 20.36 -3.50 -1.21
CA GLY A 115 19.58 -4.66 -0.79
C GLY A 115 19.89 -5.20 0.61
N THR A 116 21.01 -4.77 1.23
CA THR A 116 21.51 -5.25 2.54
C THR A 116 21.47 -6.78 2.71
N GLN A 117 21.66 -7.46 1.59
CA GLN A 117 21.67 -8.91 1.44
C GLN A 117 22.75 -9.30 0.43
N THR A 118 23.52 -10.33 0.74
CA THR A 118 24.59 -10.84 -0.10
C THR A 118 24.00 -11.68 -1.23
N ASN A 119 24.14 -11.17 -2.45
CA ASN A 119 23.77 -11.81 -3.70
C ASN A 119 25.03 -12.25 -4.46
N TYR A 120 24.88 -13.23 -5.36
CA TYR A 120 26.00 -13.92 -6.01
C TYR A 120 25.95 -13.81 -7.53
N LEU A 121 27.13 -13.67 -8.13
CA LEU A 121 27.33 -13.56 -9.58
C LEU A 121 28.36 -14.60 -10.00
N ALA A 122 28.03 -15.43 -10.99
CA ALA A 122 28.93 -16.45 -11.51
C ALA A 122 28.89 -16.47 -13.04
N GLY A 123 30.06 -16.62 -13.68
CA GLY A 123 30.15 -16.67 -15.13
C GLY A 123 29.56 -17.95 -15.72
N GLY A 124 28.95 -17.83 -16.91
CA GLY A 124 28.25 -18.94 -17.57
C GLY A 124 26.86 -19.21 -16.98
N ASP A 125 26.20 -20.22 -17.53
CA ASP A 125 24.92 -20.70 -17.02
C ASP A 125 25.16 -21.79 -15.98
N VAL A 126 25.09 -21.37 -14.72
CA VAL A 126 25.25 -22.23 -13.53
C VAL A 126 24.03 -22.06 -12.62
N SER A 127 22.87 -21.73 -13.19
CA SER A 127 21.68 -21.32 -12.43
C SER A 127 21.12 -22.46 -11.58
N GLY A 128 21.20 -23.70 -12.10
CA GLY A 128 20.86 -24.93 -11.38
C GLY A 128 21.96 -25.53 -10.48
N ASP A 129 23.14 -24.92 -10.38
CA ASP A 129 24.22 -25.47 -9.54
C ASP A 129 23.86 -25.37 -8.04
N VAL A 130 24.15 -26.43 -7.28
CA VAL A 130 23.88 -26.45 -5.82
C VAL A 130 24.58 -25.30 -5.10
N THR A 131 25.82 -25.01 -5.48
CA THR A 131 26.67 -23.96 -4.90
C THR A 131 27.42 -23.26 -6.02
N LEU A 132 27.39 -21.92 -6.04
CA LEU A 132 28.12 -21.14 -7.04
C LEU A 132 29.59 -20.99 -6.62
N ASN A 133 30.45 -21.86 -7.13
CA ASN A 133 31.88 -21.85 -6.83
C ASN A 133 32.59 -20.67 -7.50
N GLY A 134 33.38 -19.92 -6.73
CA GLY A 134 34.13 -18.76 -7.26
C GLY A 134 33.25 -17.56 -7.64
N ALA A 135 32.00 -17.53 -7.19
CA ALA A 135 31.10 -16.40 -7.41
C ALA A 135 31.63 -15.12 -6.73
N SER A 136 31.47 -13.98 -7.40
CA SER A 136 31.60 -12.68 -6.75
C SER A 136 30.30 -12.33 -6.04
N THR A 137 30.37 -11.36 -5.12
CA THR A 137 29.23 -10.94 -4.31
C THR A 137 28.79 -9.51 -4.64
N SER A 138 27.50 -9.23 -4.48
CA SER A 138 26.89 -7.90 -4.56
C SER A 138 25.91 -7.71 -3.41
N GLY A 139 25.79 -6.47 -2.92
CA GLY A 139 24.74 -6.08 -1.98
C GLY A 139 23.44 -5.60 -2.64
N SER A 140 23.40 -5.58 -3.98
CA SER A 140 22.29 -5.06 -4.78
C SER A 140 21.44 -6.18 -5.37
N TYR A 141 20.18 -5.87 -5.67
CA TYR A 141 19.33 -6.73 -6.49
C TYR A 141 19.28 -6.20 -7.91
N ALA A 142 19.32 -7.08 -8.91
CA ALA A 142 19.27 -6.68 -10.31
C ALA A 142 18.10 -7.37 -10.99
N PHE A 143 17.24 -6.59 -11.62
CA PHE A 143 16.02 -6.99 -12.34
C PHE A 143 14.95 -7.70 -11.49
N LEU A 144 15.30 -8.47 -10.46
CA LEU A 144 14.36 -9.10 -9.55
C LEU A 144 13.69 -8.04 -8.67
N THR A 145 12.36 -7.91 -8.81
CA THR A 145 11.57 -6.93 -8.06
C THR A 145 10.63 -7.60 -7.05
N ASN A 146 10.16 -8.82 -7.36
CA ASN A 146 9.30 -9.60 -6.47
C ASN A 146 9.65 -11.08 -6.44
N LEU A 147 9.46 -11.67 -5.26
CA LEU A 147 9.14 -13.08 -5.06
C LEU A 147 7.74 -13.11 -4.42
N ASP A 148 6.72 -13.42 -5.21
CA ASP A 148 5.35 -13.50 -4.72
C ASP A 148 5.10 -14.91 -4.15
N VAL A 149 4.69 -14.98 -2.88
CA VAL A 149 4.36 -16.24 -2.20
C VAL A 149 2.84 -16.41 -2.18
N GLN A 150 2.35 -17.53 -2.71
CA GLN A 150 0.92 -17.86 -2.69
C GLN A 150 0.56 -18.59 -1.41
N ASN A 151 -0.35 -17.96 -0.66
CA ASN A 151 -0.91 -18.49 0.56
C ASN A 151 -2.40 -18.16 0.59
N SER A 152 -3.25 -19.19 0.54
CA SER A 152 -4.71 -19.03 0.52
C SER A 152 -5.28 -18.50 1.84
N ALA A 153 -4.50 -18.58 2.93
CA ALA A 153 -4.85 -18.01 4.23
C ALA A 153 -4.28 -16.59 4.41
N ALA A 154 -3.60 -16.01 3.42
CA ALA A 154 -3.07 -14.66 3.54
C ALA A 154 -4.21 -13.63 3.67
N ALA A 155 -4.13 -12.79 4.69
CA ALA A 155 -5.08 -11.69 4.91
C ALA A 155 -4.84 -10.50 3.95
N GLY A 156 -3.67 -10.48 3.30
CA GLY A 156 -3.22 -9.44 2.38
C GLY A 156 -1.72 -9.18 2.54
N ALA A 157 -1.28 -8.06 1.97
CA ALA A 157 0.08 -7.58 2.09
C ALA A 157 0.10 -6.10 2.48
N VAL A 158 1.10 -5.74 3.29
CA VAL A 158 1.46 -4.36 3.63
C VAL A 158 2.72 -3.97 2.89
N VAL A 159 2.66 -2.85 2.18
CA VAL A 159 3.83 -2.22 1.56
C VAL A 159 4.40 -1.19 2.52
N THR A 160 5.70 -1.25 2.78
CA THR A 160 6.43 -0.19 3.48
C THR A 160 7.10 0.69 2.42
N LEU A 161 6.46 1.80 2.06
CA LEU A 161 6.98 2.77 1.09
C LEU A 161 7.80 3.81 1.83
N GLY A 162 9.09 3.90 1.52
CA GLY A 162 10.00 4.76 2.25
C GLY A 162 11.31 5.04 1.52
N ALA A 163 12.21 5.70 2.22
CA ALA A 163 13.56 5.98 1.80
C ALA A 163 14.59 5.14 2.58
N SER A 164 15.69 5.73 3.06
CA SER A 164 16.85 5.02 3.62
C SER A 164 16.57 4.30 4.95
N ILE A 165 15.68 4.83 5.79
CA ILE A 165 15.30 4.18 7.05
C ILE A 165 14.51 2.91 6.74
N THR A 166 13.59 2.99 5.78
CA THR A 166 12.82 1.83 5.31
C THR A 166 13.65 0.84 4.50
N ASP A 167 14.57 1.33 3.68
CA ASP A 167 15.51 0.48 2.94
C ASP A 167 16.43 -0.31 3.88
N GLY A 168 16.69 0.25 5.06
CA GLY A 168 17.39 -0.42 6.14
C GLY A 168 18.84 0.00 6.33
N VAL A 169 19.16 1.27 6.04
CA VAL A 169 20.47 1.83 6.40
C VAL A 169 20.72 1.62 7.90
N ALA A 170 21.97 1.29 8.25
CA ALA A 170 22.42 0.93 9.59
C ALA A 170 21.91 -0.42 10.16
N SER A 171 21.18 -1.22 9.37
CA SER A 171 21.06 -2.67 9.61
C SER A 171 22.35 -3.38 9.20
N ALA A 172 22.76 -4.41 9.95
CA ALA A 172 23.85 -5.27 9.55
C ALA A 172 23.49 -6.08 8.29
N GLN A 173 24.49 -6.30 7.43
CA GLN A 173 24.36 -7.08 6.19
C GLN A 173 23.95 -8.52 6.52
N ASP A 174 22.97 -9.07 5.80
CA ASP A 174 22.45 -10.44 5.95
C ASP A 174 21.71 -10.76 7.27
N ASP A 175 21.66 -9.84 8.25
CA ASP A 175 21.01 -10.10 9.55
C ASP A 175 19.48 -9.95 9.51
N ASN A 176 18.93 -9.34 8.46
CA ASN A 176 17.49 -9.12 8.28
C ASN A 176 16.82 -8.36 9.45
N ARG A 177 17.51 -7.36 10.01
CA ARG A 177 17.07 -6.52 11.16
C ARG A 177 16.57 -5.13 10.75
N ARG A 178 16.09 -5.02 9.50
CA ARG A 178 15.44 -3.81 8.99
C ARG A 178 14.03 -3.75 9.58
N TRP A 179 13.50 -2.56 9.83
CA TRP A 179 12.18 -2.45 10.48
C TRP A 179 11.05 -3.18 9.74
N PRO A 180 11.02 -3.28 8.38
CA PRO A 180 10.01 -4.10 7.70
C PRO A 180 10.19 -5.61 7.95
N ASN A 181 11.42 -6.07 8.18
CA ASN A 181 11.68 -7.46 8.58
C ASN A 181 11.28 -7.73 10.03
N ASP A 182 11.59 -6.81 10.94
CA ASP A 182 11.14 -6.92 12.34
C ASP A 182 9.60 -6.85 12.42
N LEU A 183 8.94 -6.04 11.57
CA LEU A 183 7.47 -6.07 11.43
C LEU A 183 6.97 -7.43 10.93
N ALA A 184 7.61 -8.02 9.92
CA ALA A 184 7.26 -9.36 9.44
C ALA A 184 7.40 -10.43 10.53
N GLN A 185 8.46 -10.34 11.35
CA GLN A 185 8.66 -11.20 12.51
C GLN A 185 7.51 -11.05 13.52
N ARG A 186 7.17 -9.80 13.91
CA ARG A 186 6.05 -9.51 14.82
C ARG A 186 4.72 -10.04 14.31
N LEU A 187 4.43 -9.87 13.02
CA LEU A 187 3.21 -10.39 12.38
C LEU A 187 3.16 -11.92 12.44
N SER A 188 4.24 -12.59 12.04
CA SER A 188 4.36 -14.05 12.09
C SER A 188 4.20 -14.60 13.51
N ASP A 189 4.88 -14.00 14.50
CA ASP A 189 4.81 -14.42 15.91
C ASP A 189 3.41 -14.24 16.50
N SER A 190 2.66 -13.26 16.00
CA SER A 190 1.26 -13.05 16.39
C SER A 190 0.27 -13.99 15.70
N GLY A 191 0.75 -14.86 14.80
CA GLY A 191 -0.08 -15.78 14.02
C GLY A 191 -0.79 -15.14 12.82
N ARG A 192 -0.45 -13.89 12.48
CA ARG A 192 -1.03 -13.18 11.33
C ARG A 192 -0.32 -13.59 10.04
N THR A 193 -1.11 -13.83 9.00
CA THR A 193 -0.66 -14.23 7.66
C THR A 193 -0.67 -13.02 6.72
N VAL A 194 0.23 -12.07 6.98
CA VAL A 194 0.33 -10.82 6.22
C VAL A 194 1.72 -10.71 5.60
N GLY A 195 1.78 -10.53 4.28
CA GLY A 195 3.05 -10.28 3.59
C GLY A 195 3.53 -8.86 3.86
N VAL A 196 4.82 -8.69 4.13
CA VAL A 196 5.46 -7.36 4.22
C VAL A 196 6.38 -7.15 3.03
N LEU A 197 6.19 -6.05 2.30
CA LEU A 197 6.96 -5.68 1.12
C LEU A 197 7.79 -4.44 1.42
N ASN A 198 9.10 -4.59 1.47
CA ASN A 198 10.02 -3.46 1.57
C ASN A 198 10.15 -2.74 0.21
N GLN A 199 9.65 -1.51 0.13
CA GLN A 199 9.79 -0.60 -1.01
C GLN A 199 10.59 0.66 -0.64
N GLY A 200 11.56 0.51 0.27
CA GLY A 200 12.59 1.50 0.54
C GLY A 200 13.43 1.82 -0.69
N ILE A 201 13.87 3.08 -0.82
CA ILE A 201 14.97 3.49 -1.69
C ILE A 201 15.82 4.51 -0.93
N SER A 202 17.05 4.13 -0.56
CA SER A 202 17.98 5.02 0.13
C SER A 202 18.16 6.37 -0.61
N GLY A 203 17.90 7.47 0.09
CA GLY A 203 17.95 8.84 -0.43
C GLY A 203 16.77 9.27 -1.31
N ASN A 204 15.69 8.49 -1.39
CA ASN A 204 14.51 8.85 -2.18
C ASN A 204 13.67 9.94 -1.50
N LYS A 205 12.92 10.66 -2.33
CA LYS A 205 12.15 11.84 -1.98
C LYS A 205 10.69 11.66 -2.35
N LEU A 206 9.81 12.38 -1.68
CA LEU A 206 8.39 12.44 -1.97
C LEU A 206 8.13 13.22 -3.27
N LEU A 207 8.73 14.40 -3.42
CA LEU A 207 8.31 15.38 -4.43
C LEU A 207 9.02 15.23 -5.78
N SER A 208 10.28 14.78 -5.79
CA SER A 208 11.15 14.89 -6.96
C SER A 208 12.02 13.65 -7.16
N ASP A 209 12.27 13.31 -8.43
CA ASP A 209 13.18 12.23 -8.77
C ASP A 209 14.62 12.57 -8.33
N GLY A 210 15.39 11.54 -8.00
CA GLY A 210 16.76 11.67 -7.47
C GLY A 210 17.44 10.31 -7.43
N ALA A 211 17.64 9.78 -6.22
CA ALA A 211 18.19 8.42 -6.02
C ALA A 211 17.37 7.35 -6.78
N GLY A 212 16.07 7.57 -6.91
CA GLY A 212 15.16 6.86 -7.80
C GLY A 212 14.04 7.80 -8.24
N GLN A 213 13.01 7.26 -8.90
CA GLN A 213 11.77 8.02 -9.09
C GLN A 213 11.18 8.42 -7.74
N SER A 214 10.56 9.59 -7.61
CA SER A 214 9.97 10.05 -6.35
C SER A 214 8.84 9.13 -5.88
N ALA A 215 8.49 9.19 -4.59
CA ALA A 215 7.33 8.46 -4.06
C ALA A 215 6.05 8.77 -4.87
N LEU A 216 5.82 10.04 -5.24
CA LEU A 216 4.71 10.42 -6.13
C LEU A 216 4.76 9.68 -7.48
N ASN A 217 5.94 9.59 -8.10
CA ASN A 217 6.08 9.00 -9.44
C ASN A 217 6.08 7.46 -9.42
N ARG A 218 6.47 6.84 -8.30
CA ARG A 218 6.55 5.37 -8.18
C ARG A 218 5.39 4.72 -7.44
N PHE A 219 4.50 5.49 -6.82
CA PHE A 219 3.42 4.97 -5.97
C PHE A 219 2.61 3.85 -6.64
N ASP A 220 2.15 4.06 -7.89
CA ASP A 220 1.33 3.03 -8.56
C ASP A 220 2.11 1.75 -8.82
N ARG A 221 3.41 1.86 -9.16
CA ARG A 221 4.25 0.69 -9.40
C ARG A 221 4.57 -0.05 -8.10
N ASP A 222 4.95 0.68 -7.06
CA ASP A 222 5.52 0.12 -5.85
C ASP A 222 4.48 -0.23 -4.79
N VAL A 223 3.29 0.38 -4.87
CA VAL A 223 2.18 0.14 -3.95
C VAL A 223 1.00 -0.49 -4.68
N VAL A 224 0.30 0.27 -5.52
CA VAL A 224 -0.99 -0.16 -6.13
C VAL A 224 -0.84 -1.44 -6.96
N GLY A 225 0.25 -1.57 -7.71
CA GLY A 225 0.53 -2.72 -8.56
C GLY A 225 1.02 -3.98 -7.84
N GLN A 226 1.14 -3.95 -6.50
CA GLN A 226 1.65 -5.09 -5.74
C GLN A 226 0.58 -6.15 -5.48
N PRO A 227 0.87 -7.43 -5.72
CA PRO A 227 -0.11 -8.50 -5.51
C PRO A 227 -0.59 -8.60 -4.06
N GLY A 228 -1.90 -8.59 -3.87
CA GLY A 228 -2.53 -8.77 -2.56
C GLY A 228 -2.33 -7.59 -1.60
N VAL A 229 -1.83 -6.44 -2.07
CA VAL A 229 -1.71 -5.25 -1.24
C VAL A 229 -3.07 -4.82 -0.71
N ARG A 230 -3.11 -4.52 0.58
CA ARG A 230 -4.29 -3.95 1.26
C ARG A 230 -3.92 -2.77 2.14
N TRP A 231 -2.66 -2.68 2.53
CA TRP A 231 -2.14 -1.59 3.35
C TRP A 231 -0.86 -1.02 2.76
N VAL A 232 -0.64 0.27 2.95
CA VAL A 232 0.65 0.92 2.76
C VAL A 232 1.02 1.69 4.03
N ILE A 233 2.24 1.51 4.52
CA ILE A 233 2.87 2.39 5.49
C ILE A 233 3.77 3.33 4.69
N PHE A 234 3.41 4.61 4.62
CA PHE A 234 4.27 5.63 4.01
C PHE A 234 5.15 6.27 5.07
N SER A 235 6.46 6.11 4.93
CA SER A 235 7.43 6.29 6.01
C SER A 235 8.25 7.57 5.89
N ASP A 236 9.39 7.50 5.20
CA ASP A 236 10.50 8.43 5.42
C ASP A 236 11.00 9.15 4.15
N ASP A 237 10.37 9.00 2.98
CA ASP A 237 10.75 9.79 1.80
C ASP A 237 10.83 11.32 2.07
N PRO A 238 9.87 11.94 2.79
CA PRO A 238 9.92 13.38 3.06
C PRO A 238 11.13 13.83 3.88
N ILE A 239 11.83 12.92 4.59
CA ILE A 239 13.04 13.28 5.36
C ILE A 239 14.15 13.80 4.43
N ASN A 240 14.24 13.23 3.22
CA ASN A 240 15.22 13.65 2.21
C ASN A 240 14.77 14.90 1.45
N ASP A 241 13.48 15.24 1.47
CA ASP A 241 12.99 16.52 0.98
C ASP A 241 13.35 17.65 1.95
N VAL A 242 13.19 17.45 3.27
CA VAL A 242 13.51 18.49 4.27
C VAL A 242 15.01 18.62 4.56
N GLY A 243 15.82 17.60 4.25
CA GLY A 243 17.27 17.59 4.45
C GLY A 243 18.11 18.30 3.37
N VAL A 244 17.49 19.07 2.47
CA VAL A 244 18.17 19.80 1.38
C VAL A 244 18.39 21.27 1.75
N ALA A 245 19.28 21.95 1.02
CA ALA A 245 19.64 23.35 1.30
C ALA A 245 18.45 24.34 1.26
N ASN A 246 17.45 24.08 0.41
CA ASN A 246 16.21 24.86 0.32
C ASN A 246 15.03 23.89 0.44
N PRO A 247 14.63 23.52 1.66
CA PRO A 247 13.58 22.53 1.86
C PRO A 247 12.22 23.07 1.37
N PRO A 248 11.34 22.21 0.84
CA PRO A 248 9.96 22.56 0.57
C PRO A 248 9.25 22.88 1.90
N THR A 249 8.16 23.66 1.82
CA THR A 249 7.35 23.95 3.02
C THR A 249 6.55 22.73 3.46
N GLY A 250 6.14 22.72 4.73
CA GLY A 250 5.20 21.72 5.25
C GLY A 250 3.95 21.56 4.38
N ASP A 251 3.34 22.67 3.94
CA ASP A 251 2.16 22.64 3.06
C ASP A 251 2.40 21.90 1.74
N GLN A 252 3.58 22.05 1.14
CA GLN A 252 3.92 21.36 -0.12
C GLN A 252 4.04 19.85 0.09
N LEU A 253 4.64 19.43 1.21
CA LEU A 253 4.77 18.02 1.59
C LEU A 253 3.41 17.42 1.96
N ILE A 254 2.60 18.14 2.73
CA ILE A 254 1.24 17.74 3.11
C ILE A 254 0.35 17.55 1.87
N ALA A 255 0.39 18.49 0.92
CA ALA A 255 -0.38 18.38 -0.32
C ALA A 255 0.02 17.16 -1.15
N ALA A 256 1.30 16.77 -1.16
CA ALA A 256 1.76 15.55 -1.83
C ALA A 256 1.39 14.28 -1.06
N LEU A 257 1.44 14.30 0.28
CA LEU A 257 0.96 13.21 1.13
C LEU A 257 -0.53 12.95 0.91
N GLN A 258 -1.35 13.99 0.87
CA GLN A 258 -2.78 13.91 0.57
C GLN A 258 -3.06 13.30 -0.82
N GLN A 259 -2.21 13.56 -1.82
CA GLN A 259 -2.32 12.89 -3.12
C GLN A 259 -2.07 11.39 -3.03
N LEU A 260 -1.08 10.96 -2.24
CA LEU A 260 -0.80 9.53 -2.03
C LEU A 260 -1.95 8.84 -1.28
N ILE A 261 -2.48 9.49 -0.23
CA ILE A 261 -3.67 9.02 0.51
C ILE A 261 -4.84 8.81 -0.47
N SER A 262 -5.18 9.83 -1.25
CA SER A 262 -6.30 9.75 -2.20
C SER A 262 -6.11 8.63 -3.23
N ARG A 263 -4.89 8.46 -3.76
CA ARG A 263 -4.59 7.37 -4.72
C ARG A 263 -4.72 5.99 -4.09
N ALA A 264 -4.31 5.84 -2.83
CA ALA A 264 -4.47 4.59 -2.10
C ALA A 264 -5.94 4.25 -1.87
N HIS A 265 -6.73 5.22 -1.38
CA HIS A 265 -8.17 5.05 -1.16
C HIS A 265 -8.92 4.74 -2.44
N GLN A 266 -8.60 5.41 -3.56
CA GLN A 266 -9.14 5.09 -4.90
C GLN A 266 -8.83 3.65 -5.34
N ALA A 267 -7.70 3.09 -4.89
CA ALA A 267 -7.30 1.71 -5.14
C ALA A 267 -7.82 0.72 -4.09
N GLY A 268 -8.58 1.17 -3.08
CA GLY A 268 -9.04 0.33 -1.97
C GLY A 268 -7.90 -0.12 -1.05
N ILE A 269 -6.86 0.68 -0.90
CA ILE A 269 -5.70 0.40 -0.05
C ILE A 269 -5.76 1.34 1.17
N SER A 270 -5.66 0.78 2.37
CA SER A 270 -5.55 1.57 3.59
C SER A 270 -4.17 2.23 3.67
N PHE A 271 -4.15 3.54 3.91
CA PHE A 271 -2.98 4.37 4.00
C PHE A 271 -2.64 4.68 5.46
N LEU A 272 -1.62 3.99 5.97
CA LEU A 272 -1.06 4.19 7.30
C LEU A 272 0.06 5.23 7.19
N CYS A 273 -0.15 6.40 7.81
CA CYS A 273 0.83 7.46 7.77
C CYS A 273 1.86 7.27 8.87
N SER A 274 3.14 7.31 8.51
CA SER A 274 4.19 7.43 9.51
C SER A 274 4.58 8.88 9.74
N THR A 275 4.74 9.28 10.99
CA THR A 275 5.49 10.50 11.30
C THR A 275 6.95 10.34 10.84
N LEU A 276 7.59 11.44 10.44
CA LEU A 276 9.00 11.52 10.13
C LEU A 276 9.82 11.42 11.42
N THR A 277 10.96 10.73 11.39
CA THR A 277 11.88 10.59 12.54
C THR A 277 12.70 11.86 12.80
N PRO A 278 13.19 12.09 14.03
CA PRO A 278 14.01 13.26 14.35
C PRO A 278 15.32 13.24 13.55
N PHE A 279 15.86 14.41 13.23
CA PHE A 279 17.10 14.51 12.44
C PHE A 279 18.02 15.66 12.84
N GLN A 280 17.80 16.30 13.99
CA GLN A 280 18.67 17.36 14.49
C GLN A 280 20.07 16.82 14.78
N GLY A 281 21.07 17.48 14.21
CA GLY A 281 22.48 17.08 14.28
C GLY A 281 22.97 16.42 12.99
N SER A 282 22.07 15.98 12.11
CA SER A 282 22.45 15.45 10.80
C SER A 282 23.03 16.54 9.91
N GLY A 283 23.84 16.15 8.91
CA GLY A 283 24.47 17.10 7.99
C GLY A 283 23.48 17.88 7.10
N GLY A 284 22.25 17.36 6.94
CA GLY A 284 21.16 18.01 6.19
C GLY A 284 20.23 18.86 7.05
N TRP A 285 20.44 18.90 8.38
CA TRP A 285 19.54 19.61 9.27
C TRP A 285 19.58 21.13 9.09
N SER A 286 18.41 21.74 9.10
CA SER A 286 18.22 23.18 9.14
C SER A 286 16.92 23.50 9.87
N GLN A 287 16.81 24.71 10.44
CA GLN A 287 15.57 25.14 11.11
C GLN A 287 14.37 25.08 10.16
N ALA A 288 14.52 25.53 8.91
CA ALA A 288 13.43 25.49 7.93
C ALA A 288 12.99 24.05 7.57
N GLY A 289 13.95 23.11 7.58
CA GLY A 289 13.66 21.69 7.39
C GLY A 289 12.92 21.11 8.59
N GLU A 290 13.33 21.45 9.82
CA GLU A 290 12.64 21.05 11.05
C GLU A 290 11.22 21.62 11.11
N ASP A 291 11.04 22.91 10.79
CA ASP A 291 9.70 23.53 10.76
C ASP A 291 8.76 22.80 9.79
N SER A 292 9.30 22.31 8.66
CA SER A 292 8.53 21.54 7.68
C SER A 292 8.27 20.11 8.14
N ARG A 293 9.25 19.47 8.81
CA ARG A 293 9.10 18.13 9.43
C ARG A 293 8.02 18.16 10.50
N ASP A 294 8.08 19.14 11.41
CA ASP A 294 7.11 19.32 12.49
C ASP A 294 5.70 19.58 11.94
N ALA A 295 5.57 20.42 10.92
CA ALA A 295 4.29 20.65 10.24
C ALA A 295 3.69 19.36 9.66
N VAL A 296 4.50 18.52 8.99
CA VAL A 296 4.05 17.22 8.47
C VAL A 296 3.65 16.27 9.61
N ASN A 297 4.45 16.19 10.68
CA ASN A 297 4.14 15.34 11.83
C ASN A 297 2.87 15.78 12.57
N ALA A 298 2.67 17.09 12.74
CA ALA A 298 1.46 17.65 13.31
C ALA A 298 0.23 17.37 12.44
N PHE A 299 0.35 17.49 11.12
CA PHE A 299 -0.70 17.11 10.19
C PHE A 299 -1.08 15.64 10.33
N ILE A 300 -0.11 14.72 10.29
CA ILE A 300 -0.33 13.27 10.37
C ILE A 300 -1.10 12.87 11.64
N ARG A 301 -0.75 13.47 12.78
CA ARG A 301 -1.42 13.20 14.07
C ARG A 301 -2.81 13.83 14.18
N GLY A 302 -3.18 14.74 13.27
CA GLY A 302 -4.46 15.42 13.27
C GLY A 302 -5.61 14.54 12.81
N ALA A 303 -6.79 14.68 13.44
CA ALA A 303 -7.99 13.92 13.10
C ALA A 303 -8.56 14.16 11.68
N GLY A 304 -8.04 15.16 10.96
CA GLY A 304 -8.41 15.49 9.57
C GLY A 304 -7.31 15.18 8.56
N SER A 305 -6.33 14.36 8.92
CA SER A 305 -5.19 14.04 8.04
C SER A 305 -5.58 13.20 6.82
N GLY A 306 -6.68 12.44 6.92
CA GLY A 306 -7.06 11.43 5.94
C GLY A 306 -6.27 10.12 6.05
N CYS A 307 -5.39 9.99 7.05
CA CYS A 307 -4.69 8.74 7.34
C CYS A 307 -5.65 7.74 8.00
N ASP A 308 -5.61 6.47 7.59
CA ASP A 308 -6.44 5.41 8.19
C ASP A 308 -5.90 4.98 9.57
N ALA A 309 -4.59 5.12 9.77
CA ALA A 309 -3.94 5.03 11.08
C ALA A 309 -2.60 5.77 11.05
N VAL A 310 -2.01 5.94 12.24
CA VAL A 310 -0.72 6.59 12.42
C VAL A 310 0.29 5.59 13.00
N VAL A 311 1.47 5.52 12.38
CA VAL A 311 2.67 4.87 12.92
C VAL A 311 3.60 5.98 13.43
N ASP A 312 3.61 6.23 14.74
CA ASP A 312 4.35 7.37 15.32
C ASP A 312 5.84 7.04 15.54
N GLN A 313 6.60 6.95 14.44
CA GLN A 313 8.05 6.68 14.46
C GLN A 313 8.85 7.78 15.17
N ASP A 314 8.35 9.02 15.16
CA ASP A 314 8.98 10.15 15.83
C ASP A 314 8.99 9.93 17.35
N ALA A 315 7.82 9.69 17.94
CA ALA A 315 7.69 9.38 19.36
C ALA A 315 8.38 8.07 19.74
N ALA A 316 8.40 7.08 18.84
CA ALA A 316 9.07 5.80 19.07
C ALA A 316 10.60 5.93 19.16
N THR A 317 11.19 6.95 18.53
CA THR A 317 12.65 7.02 18.36
C THR A 317 13.30 8.26 18.97
N HIS A 318 12.54 9.31 19.31
CA HIS A 318 13.11 10.55 19.82
C HIS A 318 13.63 10.47 21.25
N ASP A 319 14.55 11.37 21.60
CA ASP A 319 14.90 11.62 23.00
C ASP A 319 13.73 12.37 23.67
N PRO A 320 13.07 11.83 24.71
CA PRO A 320 11.99 12.53 25.40
C PRO A 320 12.40 13.87 26.01
N ALA A 321 13.69 14.07 26.29
CA ALA A 321 14.24 15.34 26.76
C ALA A 321 14.56 16.32 25.62
N ASN A 322 14.76 15.82 24.39
CA ASN A 322 15.12 16.60 23.21
C ASN A 322 14.42 16.02 21.95
N PRO A 323 13.10 16.25 21.75
CA PRO A 323 12.30 15.54 20.74
C PRO A 323 12.76 15.70 19.27
N GLU A 324 13.57 16.71 18.95
CA GLU A 324 14.14 16.90 17.60
C GLU A 324 15.35 15.99 17.32
N ARG A 325 15.83 15.24 18.32
CA ARG A 325 16.97 14.31 18.24
C ARG A 325 16.52 12.88 18.48
N TYR A 326 17.24 11.94 17.86
CA TYR A 326 17.14 10.54 18.26
C TYR A 326 17.51 10.35 19.73
N LEU A 327 16.83 9.42 20.39
CA LEU A 327 17.30 8.86 21.64
C LEU A 327 18.71 8.29 21.39
N PRO A 328 19.73 8.62 22.21
CA PRO A 328 21.11 8.21 21.91
C PRO A 328 21.32 6.69 21.75
N SER A 329 20.47 5.87 22.37
CA SER A 329 20.51 4.40 22.19
C SER A 329 19.96 3.92 20.86
N TYR A 330 19.21 4.76 20.14
CA TYR A 330 18.60 4.47 18.85
C TYR A 330 19.33 5.14 17.68
N ASP A 331 20.24 6.07 17.93
CA ASP A 331 21.02 6.76 16.89
C ASP A 331 22.15 5.85 16.35
N ALA A 332 22.32 5.78 15.03
CA ALA A 332 23.47 5.14 14.39
C ALA A 332 24.76 5.98 14.48
N GLY A 333 24.65 7.23 14.93
CA GLY A 333 25.74 8.17 15.12
C GLY A 333 25.85 9.24 14.04
N ASP A 334 25.01 9.18 13.00
CA ASP A 334 24.91 10.21 11.97
C ASP A 334 23.72 11.17 12.18
N HIS A 335 22.96 10.94 13.27
CA HIS A 335 21.81 11.73 13.66
C HIS A 335 20.67 11.75 12.61
N LEU A 336 20.66 10.78 11.69
CA LEU A 336 19.64 10.64 10.63
C LEU A 336 19.06 9.23 10.60
N HIS A 337 19.91 8.21 10.68
CA HIS A 337 19.47 6.82 10.60
C HIS A 337 19.39 6.20 11.99
N PRO A 338 18.29 5.48 12.29
CA PRO A 338 18.24 4.68 13.50
C PRO A 338 19.15 3.45 13.35
N ASN A 339 19.83 3.07 14.43
CA ASN A 339 20.47 1.76 14.53
C ASN A 339 19.42 0.64 14.68
N GLU A 340 19.84 -0.62 14.77
CA GLU A 340 18.92 -1.76 14.86
C GLU A 340 17.94 -1.69 16.06
N ALA A 341 18.32 -1.08 17.18
CA ALA A 341 17.39 -0.88 18.29
C ALA A 341 16.32 0.18 17.96
N GLY A 342 16.69 1.23 17.22
CA GLY A 342 15.73 2.21 16.69
C GLY A 342 14.84 1.64 15.58
N LEU A 343 15.37 0.79 14.71
CA LEU A 343 14.59 0.07 13.69
C LEU A 343 13.57 -0.89 14.34
N GLN A 344 13.96 -1.59 15.41
CA GLN A 344 13.04 -2.39 16.20
C GLN A 344 11.96 -1.52 16.87
N ALA A 345 12.32 -0.34 17.42
CA ALA A 345 11.35 0.57 18.01
C ALA A 345 10.31 1.08 17.00
N ILE A 346 10.74 1.35 15.76
CA ILE A 346 9.84 1.67 14.63
C ILE A 346 8.90 0.50 14.35
N ALA A 347 9.44 -0.72 14.25
CA ALA A 347 8.62 -1.90 14.04
C ALA A 347 7.60 -2.07 15.17
N ASP A 348 7.99 -1.85 16.43
CA ASP A 348 7.14 -1.96 17.61
C ASP A 348 6.02 -0.93 17.68
N ALA A 349 6.23 0.26 17.10
CA ALA A 349 5.22 1.31 17.00
C ALA A 349 4.03 0.96 16.08
N VAL A 350 4.19 -0.05 15.22
CA VAL A 350 3.09 -0.53 14.38
C VAL A 350 2.13 -1.37 15.22
N ASP A 351 0.89 -0.90 15.37
CA ASP A 351 -0.20 -1.70 15.94
C ASP A 351 -0.60 -2.83 14.99
N LEU A 352 -0.42 -4.08 15.42
CA LEU A 352 -0.70 -5.24 14.59
C LEU A 352 -2.21 -5.47 14.38
N SER A 353 -3.07 -4.89 15.21
CA SER A 353 -4.53 -5.00 15.05
C SER A 353 -5.03 -4.39 13.75
N LEU A 354 -4.27 -3.44 13.18
CA LEU A 354 -4.52 -2.84 11.87
C LEU A 354 -4.54 -3.87 10.73
N PHE A 355 -3.92 -5.04 10.95
CA PHE A 355 -3.83 -6.12 9.97
C PHE A 355 -4.66 -7.35 10.33
N ASP A 356 -5.53 -7.26 11.32
CA ASP A 356 -6.49 -8.33 11.56
C ASP A 356 -7.37 -8.51 10.33
N GLY A 357 -7.62 -9.77 9.95
CA GLY A 357 -8.46 -10.16 8.81
C GLY A 357 -9.93 -9.68 8.90
N SER A 358 -10.24 -8.81 9.85
CA SER A 358 -11.46 -8.01 10.00
C SER A 358 -11.32 -6.55 9.53
N GLY A 359 -10.14 -6.12 9.10
CA GLY A 359 -9.97 -4.83 8.43
C GLY A 359 -10.47 -4.92 6.99
N SER A 360 -11.76 -5.11 6.77
CA SER A 360 -12.40 -4.71 5.52
C SER A 360 -11.93 -3.28 5.19
N GLN A 361 -11.66 -2.90 3.94
CA GLN A 361 -12.50 -1.85 3.30
C GLN A 361 -13.48 -1.23 4.32
N PRO A 362 -13.41 0.07 4.65
CA PRO A 362 -14.21 0.68 5.73
C PRO A 362 -15.55 -0.02 5.82
N SER A 363 -15.77 -0.77 6.91
CA SER A 363 -16.83 -1.77 6.93
C SER A 363 -18.12 -1.05 6.62
N ALA A 364 -18.68 -1.34 5.45
CA ALA A 364 -19.97 -0.83 5.14
C ALA A 364 -20.94 -1.51 6.10
N GLY A 365 -21.53 -0.75 7.03
CA GLY A 365 -22.73 -1.26 7.68
C GLY A 365 -23.71 -1.56 6.56
N VAL A 366 -24.19 -2.80 6.45
CA VAL A 366 -25.27 -3.07 5.51
C VAL A 366 -26.52 -2.44 6.13
N VAL A 367 -27.02 -1.42 5.47
CA VAL A 367 -28.16 -0.63 5.90
C VAL A 367 -29.33 -0.74 4.94
N SER A 368 -30.52 -0.53 5.48
CA SER A 368 -31.74 -0.27 4.73
C SER A 368 -32.38 1.01 5.26
N LEU A 369 -32.87 1.85 4.35
CA LEU A 369 -33.56 3.08 4.68
C LEU A 369 -35.06 2.83 4.57
N ARG A 370 -35.80 3.03 5.65
CA ARG A 370 -37.28 2.98 5.64
C ARG A 370 -37.82 4.40 5.69
N SER A 371 -38.59 4.80 4.70
CA SER A 371 -39.11 6.16 4.62
C SER A 371 -40.20 6.39 5.68
N HIS A 372 -40.16 7.55 6.33
CA HIS A 372 -41.27 8.01 7.18
C HIS A 372 -42.49 8.48 6.37
N ALA A 373 -42.35 8.71 5.07
CA ALA A 373 -43.44 9.20 4.21
C ALA A 373 -44.55 8.16 4.03
N ASP A 374 -44.18 6.90 3.83
CA ASP A 374 -45.09 5.77 3.55
C ASP A 374 -44.84 4.54 4.43
N GLY A 375 -43.69 4.44 5.08
CA GLY A 375 -43.28 3.29 5.89
C GLY A 375 -42.63 2.16 5.08
N ASP A 376 -42.34 2.36 3.81
CA ASP A 376 -41.72 1.40 2.90
C ASP A 376 -40.19 1.61 2.80
N TYR A 377 -39.49 0.61 2.28
CA TYR A 377 -38.04 0.60 2.13
C TYR A 377 -37.60 1.19 0.78
N VAL A 378 -36.57 2.03 0.84
CA VAL A 378 -35.90 2.59 -0.33
C VAL A 378 -35.31 1.45 -1.16
N THR A 379 -35.71 1.39 -2.43
CA THR A 379 -35.47 0.27 -3.34
C THR A 379 -34.64 0.74 -4.54
N ALA A 380 -33.50 0.08 -4.79
CA ALA A 380 -32.74 0.20 -6.04
C ALA A 380 -33.36 -0.70 -7.13
N ALA A 381 -34.55 -0.30 -7.60
CA ALA A 381 -35.39 -1.12 -8.47
C ALA A 381 -34.74 -1.44 -9.84
N ASN A 382 -35.28 -2.45 -10.52
CA ASN A 382 -34.81 -2.91 -11.84
C ASN A 382 -33.30 -3.24 -11.85
N ALA A 383 -32.83 -3.96 -10.81
CA ALA A 383 -31.42 -4.25 -10.58
C ALA A 383 -30.55 -2.96 -10.58
N GLY A 384 -31.04 -1.90 -9.93
CA GLY A 384 -30.37 -0.59 -9.82
C GLY A 384 -30.30 0.23 -11.11
N ALA A 385 -30.99 -0.18 -12.19
CA ALA A 385 -31.04 0.57 -13.44
C ALA A 385 -32.13 1.67 -13.45
N ALA A 386 -32.94 1.77 -12.39
CA ALA A 386 -33.94 2.81 -12.20
C ALA A 386 -33.59 3.69 -10.99
N PRO A 387 -34.10 4.93 -10.94
CA PRO A 387 -34.01 5.76 -9.74
C PRO A 387 -34.53 5.06 -8.48
N LEU A 388 -33.96 5.43 -7.33
CA LEU A 388 -34.35 4.91 -6.03
C LEU A 388 -35.76 5.41 -5.67
N ILE A 389 -36.61 4.51 -5.17
CA ILE A 389 -37.97 4.81 -4.73
C ILE A 389 -38.30 4.00 -3.45
N ALA A 390 -39.04 4.56 -2.50
CA ALA A 390 -39.59 3.81 -1.38
C ALA A 390 -40.78 2.98 -1.90
N SER A 391 -40.61 1.66 -2.04
CA SER A 391 -41.63 0.84 -2.71
C SER A 391 -41.79 -0.58 -2.17
N ALA A 392 -40.90 -1.02 -1.29
CA ALA A 392 -40.88 -2.37 -0.77
C ALA A 392 -41.35 -2.41 0.69
N THR A 393 -42.22 -3.35 1.04
CA THR A 393 -42.71 -3.54 2.42
C THR A 393 -41.80 -4.45 3.27
N ALA A 394 -40.73 -4.99 2.69
CA ALA A 394 -39.75 -5.85 3.35
C ALA A 394 -38.36 -5.68 2.75
N ILE A 395 -37.33 -5.94 3.55
CA ILE A 395 -35.92 -5.86 3.11
C ILE A 395 -35.57 -7.12 2.31
N GLY A 396 -35.24 -6.95 1.03
CA GLY A 396 -34.53 -7.92 0.20
C GLY A 396 -33.23 -7.31 -0.33
N THR A 397 -32.61 -7.98 -1.32
CA THR A 397 -31.32 -7.54 -1.88
C THR A 397 -31.37 -6.16 -2.53
N TRP A 398 -32.54 -5.69 -2.99
CA TRP A 398 -32.66 -4.39 -3.66
C TRP A 398 -32.85 -3.22 -2.70
N GLU A 399 -33.14 -3.52 -1.43
CA GLU A 399 -33.34 -2.57 -0.34
C GLU A 399 -32.11 -2.48 0.58
N GLN A 400 -31.03 -3.20 0.24
CA GLN A 400 -29.78 -3.23 0.99
C GLN A 400 -28.72 -2.35 0.32
N PHE A 401 -28.04 -1.57 1.16
CA PHE A 401 -26.96 -0.69 0.76
C PHE A 401 -25.78 -0.90 1.71
N ASP A 402 -24.58 -0.89 1.16
CA ASP A 402 -23.35 -0.71 1.91
C ASP A 402 -23.24 0.79 2.27
N GLU A 403 -23.29 1.14 3.57
CA GLU A 403 -22.98 2.49 4.07
C GLU A 403 -21.46 2.68 4.16
N LEU A 404 -20.87 3.34 3.18
CA LEU A 404 -19.45 3.65 3.14
C LEU A 404 -19.19 4.91 3.96
N ASP A 405 -18.54 4.80 5.12
CA ASP A 405 -18.09 5.94 5.91
C ASP A 405 -16.98 6.69 5.15
N LEU A 406 -17.20 7.98 4.88
CA LEU A 406 -16.26 8.89 4.21
C LEU A 406 -15.58 9.86 5.20
N GLY A 407 -15.87 9.73 6.49
CA GLY A 407 -15.35 10.58 7.55
C GLY A 407 -16.13 11.89 7.71
N GLY A 408 -16.01 12.54 8.88
CA GLY A 408 -16.65 13.83 9.14
C GLY A 408 -18.19 13.79 9.19
N GLY A 409 -18.79 12.60 9.28
CA GLY A 409 -20.24 12.38 9.19
C GLY A 409 -20.75 12.28 7.75
N ASP A 410 -19.86 12.26 6.75
CA ASP A 410 -20.21 12.00 5.36
C ASP A 410 -20.16 10.51 5.06
N ILE A 411 -21.09 10.07 4.22
CA ILE A 411 -21.25 8.69 3.78
C ILE A 411 -21.48 8.63 2.27
N ALA A 412 -21.25 7.46 1.69
CA ALA A 412 -21.78 7.07 0.38
C ALA A 412 -22.58 5.76 0.52
N LEU A 413 -23.59 5.59 -0.33
CA LEU A 413 -24.40 4.37 -0.34
C LEU A 413 -24.07 3.55 -1.58
N ARG A 414 -23.67 2.29 -1.41
CA ARG A 414 -23.48 1.36 -2.53
C ARG A 414 -24.61 0.33 -2.56
N ALA A 415 -25.39 0.33 -3.63
CA ALA A 415 -26.56 -0.53 -3.76
C ALA A 415 -26.15 -1.99 -3.97
N HIS A 416 -26.72 -2.92 -3.18
CA HIS A 416 -26.51 -4.36 -3.38
C HIS A 416 -27.15 -4.89 -4.67
N ALA A 417 -28.13 -4.16 -5.22
CA ALA A 417 -28.80 -4.51 -6.47
C ALA A 417 -27.85 -4.61 -7.68
N ASN A 418 -26.80 -3.79 -7.73
CA ASN A 418 -25.85 -3.74 -8.86
C ASN A 418 -24.38 -3.46 -8.48
N GLY A 419 -24.08 -3.22 -7.20
CA GLY A 419 -22.74 -2.91 -6.71
C GLY A 419 -22.26 -1.49 -7.02
N LEU A 420 -23.13 -0.60 -7.49
CA LEU A 420 -22.80 0.79 -7.85
C LEU A 420 -23.17 1.78 -6.73
N ILE A 421 -22.51 2.93 -6.75
CA ILE A 421 -22.71 4.03 -5.79
C ILE A 421 -23.93 4.86 -6.20
N VAL A 422 -24.77 5.19 -5.21
CA VAL A 422 -25.90 6.10 -5.32
C VAL A 422 -25.37 7.52 -5.54
N THR A 423 -25.91 8.22 -6.53
CA THR A 423 -25.52 9.59 -6.89
C THR A 423 -26.72 10.51 -6.93
N ALA A 424 -26.52 11.76 -6.52
CA ALA A 424 -27.42 12.89 -6.73
C ALA A 424 -27.02 13.57 -8.06
N ASP A 425 -27.50 12.99 -9.17
CA ASP A 425 -27.09 13.39 -10.52
C ASP A 425 -27.50 14.83 -10.88
N ASP A 426 -26.82 15.40 -11.88
CA ASP A 426 -27.00 16.79 -12.34
C ASP A 426 -26.94 17.82 -11.18
N ALA A 427 -25.97 17.63 -10.30
CA ALA A 427 -25.80 18.42 -9.07
C ALA A 427 -27.08 18.45 -8.20
N GLY A 428 -27.75 17.30 -8.06
CA GLY A 428 -28.95 17.12 -7.24
C GLY A 428 -30.28 17.40 -7.95
N ALA A 429 -30.25 17.92 -9.19
CA ALA A 429 -31.46 18.21 -9.94
C ALA A 429 -32.20 16.97 -10.46
N ASP A 430 -31.50 15.83 -10.59
CA ASP A 430 -32.06 14.56 -11.02
C ASP A 430 -32.34 13.61 -9.83
N PRO A 431 -33.31 12.68 -9.96
CA PRO A 431 -33.53 11.64 -8.98
C PRO A 431 -32.30 10.79 -8.68
N LEU A 432 -32.16 10.38 -7.42
CA LEU A 432 -31.06 9.54 -6.97
C LEU A 432 -31.07 8.19 -7.69
N ILE A 433 -29.92 7.75 -8.19
CA ILE A 433 -29.75 6.46 -8.88
C ILE A 433 -28.40 5.84 -8.55
N ALA A 434 -28.33 4.51 -8.46
CA ALA A 434 -27.08 3.77 -8.25
C ALA A 434 -26.39 3.48 -9.60
N ASN A 435 -25.65 4.46 -10.15
CA ASN A 435 -25.04 4.34 -11.49
C ASN A 435 -23.54 4.72 -11.55
N ARG A 436 -22.87 4.90 -10.39
CA ARG A 436 -21.46 5.30 -10.33
C ARG A 436 -20.55 4.19 -9.84
N THR A 437 -19.34 4.13 -10.36
CA THR A 437 -18.33 3.13 -9.96
C THR A 437 -17.35 3.64 -8.90
N ALA A 438 -17.40 4.93 -8.55
CA ALA A 438 -16.55 5.56 -7.55
C ALA A 438 -17.31 6.67 -6.82
N VAL A 439 -16.86 6.98 -5.60
CA VAL A 439 -17.39 8.09 -4.80
C VAL A 439 -16.73 9.40 -5.23
N GLY A 440 -17.54 10.41 -5.50
CA GLY A 440 -17.15 11.80 -5.70
C GLY A 440 -18.16 12.75 -5.03
N GLY A 441 -18.16 14.01 -5.43
CA GLY A 441 -18.98 15.03 -4.77
C GLY A 441 -20.49 14.80 -4.87
N TRP A 442 -20.97 14.18 -5.96
CA TRP A 442 -22.40 13.89 -6.15
C TRP A 442 -22.86 12.60 -5.46
N GLU A 443 -21.91 11.75 -5.08
CA GLU A 443 -22.14 10.49 -4.38
C GLU A 443 -21.99 10.62 -2.86
N THR A 444 -21.65 11.83 -2.38
CA THR A 444 -21.38 12.12 -0.97
C THR A 444 -22.63 12.71 -0.32
N PHE A 445 -23.05 12.12 0.79
CA PHE A 445 -24.17 12.57 1.59
C PHE A 445 -23.72 12.73 3.03
N GLN A 446 -24.11 13.82 3.70
CA GLN A 446 -23.96 13.89 5.15
C GLN A 446 -25.09 13.09 5.80
N LEU A 447 -24.75 12.14 6.67
CA LEU A 447 -25.72 11.44 7.51
C LEU A 447 -26.07 12.29 8.73
N VAL A 448 -27.30 12.79 8.78
CA VAL A 448 -27.79 13.62 9.89
C VAL A 448 -28.62 12.74 10.82
N HIS A 449 -28.23 12.67 12.10
CA HIS A 449 -29.01 11.98 13.13
C HIS A 449 -30.01 12.94 13.78
N ASN A 450 -31.30 12.62 13.70
CA ASN A 450 -32.38 13.46 14.21
C ASN A 450 -32.65 13.18 15.70
N GLY A 451 -33.27 14.15 16.37
CA GLY A 451 -33.51 14.08 17.83
C GLY A 451 -34.52 13.00 18.26
N ASP A 452 -35.28 12.45 17.32
CA ASP A 452 -36.27 11.40 17.54
C ASP A 452 -35.76 9.98 17.23
N GLY A 453 -34.51 9.86 16.78
CA GLY A 453 -33.87 8.59 16.43
C GLY A 453 -33.90 8.24 14.93
N SER A 454 -34.59 9.03 14.10
CA SER A 454 -34.52 8.90 12.64
C SER A 454 -33.22 9.50 12.08
N VAL A 455 -32.99 9.30 10.79
CA VAL A 455 -31.90 9.94 10.05
C VAL A 455 -32.41 10.72 8.83
N SER A 456 -31.61 11.68 8.38
CA SER A 456 -31.80 12.40 7.12
C SER A 456 -30.49 12.41 6.33
N LEU A 457 -30.58 12.43 4.99
CA LEU A 457 -29.42 12.50 4.11
C LEU A 457 -29.36 13.88 3.47
N LEU A 458 -28.28 14.63 3.73
CA LEU A 458 -28.01 15.92 3.09
C LEU A 458 -27.04 15.70 1.93
N ALA A 459 -27.47 15.90 0.69
CA ALA A 459 -26.59 15.75 -0.46
C ALA A 459 -25.52 16.84 -0.47
N ARG A 460 -24.24 16.46 -0.61
CA ARG A 460 -23.14 17.43 -0.75
C ARG A 460 -23.12 18.10 -2.13
N ALA A 461 -23.89 17.58 -3.08
CA ALA A 461 -23.99 18.11 -4.44
C ALA A 461 -24.60 19.52 -4.48
N ASP A 462 -25.67 19.76 -3.72
CA ASP A 462 -26.48 20.98 -3.71
C ASP A 462 -26.68 21.57 -2.31
N GLY A 463 -26.47 20.77 -1.26
CA GLY A 463 -26.76 21.16 0.12
C GLY A 463 -28.24 21.02 0.51
N ASP A 464 -29.01 20.22 -0.23
CA ASP A 464 -30.41 19.91 0.05
C ASP A 464 -30.59 18.48 0.60
N TYR A 465 -31.68 18.27 1.33
CA TYR A 465 -32.06 16.98 1.91
C TYR A 465 -32.75 16.09 0.89
N VAL A 466 -32.37 14.80 0.90
CA VAL A 466 -33.00 13.74 0.12
C VAL A 466 -34.43 13.54 0.62
N THR A 467 -35.38 13.61 -0.33
CA THR A 467 -36.82 13.64 -0.08
C THR A 467 -37.51 12.45 -0.73
N ALA A 468 -38.34 11.73 0.01
CA ALA A 468 -39.27 10.74 -0.52
C ALA A 468 -40.53 11.44 -1.08
N GLU A 469 -40.44 11.89 -2.33
CA GLU A 469 -41.45 12.71 -2.99
C GLU A 469 -42.82 12.00 -3.16
N ASP A 470 -43.86 12.81 -3.33
CA ASP A 470 -45.26 12.35 -3.51
C ASP A 470 -45.70 11.34 -2.44
N ALA A 471 -45.33 11.63 -1.18
CA ALA A 471 -45.54 10.74 -0.04
C ALA A 471 -44.97 9.32 -0.26
N GLY A 472 -43.78 9.22 -0.87
CA GLY A 472 -43.08 7.97 -1.16
C GLY A 472 -43.37 7.35 -2.54
N ALA A 473 -44.41 7.82 -3.23
CA ALA A 473 -44.82 7.27 -4.53
C ALA A 473 -43.94 7.70 -5.73
N ALA A 474 -42.99 8.62 -5.52
CA ALA A 474 -42.08 9.11 -6.54
C ALA A 474 -40.60 8.84 -6.19
N PRO A 475 -39.70 8.86 -7.20
CA PRO A 475 -38.27 8.71 -6.96
C PRO A 475 -37.70 9.71 -5.94
N LEU A 476 -36.73 9.27 -5.16
CA LEU A 476 -36.02 10.10 -4.20
C LEU A 476 -35.19 11.15 -4.94
N ILE A 477 -35.21 12.39 -4.45
CA ILE A 477 -34.46 13.53 -5.00
C ILE A 477 -34.01 14.46 -3.86
N ALA A 478 -32.84 15.07 -3.96
CA ALA A 478 -32.38 16.09 -3.02
C ALA A 478 -32.94 17.46 -3.45
N ASN A 479 -33.93 18.00 -2.74
CA ASN A 479 -34.58 19.24 -3.17
C ASN A 479 -35.29 20.02 -2.04
N ARG A 480 -34.91 19.78 -0.78
CA ARG A 480 -35.48 20.47 0.39
C ARG A 480 -34.38 21.04 1.26
N THR A 481 -34.53 22.29 1.67
CA THR A 481 -33.56 22.98 2.53
C THR A 481 -33.77 22.75 4.03
N ALA A 482 -34.78 21.98 4.41
CA ALA A 482 -35.13 21.69 5.80
C ALA A 482 -35.72 20.28 5.94
N ILE A 483 -35.48 19.65 7.09
CA ILE A 483 -36.01 18.33 7.44
C ILE A 483 -37.47 18.46 7.86
N GLY A 484 -38.32 17.69 7.20
CA GLY A 484 -39.70 17.42 7.57
C GLY A 484 -40.03 15.93 7.37
N PRO A 485 -41.33 15.56 7.38
CA PRO A 485 -41.75 14.16 7.39
C PRO A 485 -41.35 13.33 6.16
N TRP A 486 -40.96 13.95 5.05
CA TRP A 486 -40.57 13.25 3.81
C TRP A 486 -39.06 13.13 3.65
N GLU A 487 -38.29 13.80 4.50
CA GLU A 487 -36.81 13.81 4.51
C GLU A 487 -36.24 12.94 5.64
N GLU A 488 -37.12 12.26 6.39
CA GLU A 488 -36.79 11.37 7.50
C GLU A 488 -36.89 9.89 7.09
N PHE A 489 -35.92 9.12 7.56
CA PHE A 489 -35.82 7.69 7.35
C PHE A 489 -35.42 6.98 8.64
N ASP A 490 -35.95 5.78 8.89
CA ASP A 490 -35.31 4.86 9.84
C ASP A 490 -34.08 4.23 9.16
N LEU A 491 -32.92 4.32 9.81
CA LEU A 491 -31.72 3.59 9.39
C LEU A 491 -31.71 2.21 10.06
N ILE A 492 -31.95 1.16 9.29
CA ILE A 492 -31.96 -0.21 9.80
C ILE A 492 -30.62 -0.87 9.47
N THR A 493 -29.86 -1.21 10.50
CA THR A 493 -28.60 -1.96 10.38
C THR A 493 -28.86 -3.47 10.40
N SER A 494 -28.10 -4.22 9.60
CA SER A 494 -28.22 -5.69 9.48
C SER A 494 -26.99 -6.47 9.89
#